data_AF-A0A4U6QPY0-F1
#
_entry.id   AF-A0A4U6QPY0-F1
#
_cell.length_a   1.000
_cell.length_b   1.000
_cell.length_c   1.000
_cell.angle_alpha   90.00
_cell.angle_beta   90.00
_cell.angle_gamma   90.00
#
_symmetry.space_group_name_H-M   'P 1'
#
loop_
_entity.id
_entity.type
_entity.pdbx_description
1 polymer ?
#
loop_
_entity_poly.entity_id
_entity_poly.type
_entity_poly.pdbx_seq_one_letter_code
_entity_poly.pdbx_strand_id
1 'polypeptide(L)'
;MILAIGAFVIAARSIPPLFSGDSAAQSALEMLDTLLLVFIVVELLYAVRITIARRELIAEPFLLVGIIASIKEIVVLSVKAADEIGTGTPFSDAMWEVGVLGVLVLLLGGTALLLRRKEREPGEGDDEGPFTADNPDAPAEKS
;
A
#
# COMPACT_ATOMS: atom_id res chain seq x y z
N MET A 1 -10.74 18.02 -3.21
CA MET A 1 -12.00 18.28 -3.94
C MET A 1 -11.80 18.24 -5.46
N ILE A 2 -10.82 18.97 -6.02
CA ILE A 2 -10.54 18.99 -7.47
C ILE A 2 -10.24 17.58 -8.04
N LEU A 3 -9.46 16.78 -7.32
CA LEU A 3 -9.14 15.40 -7.73
C LEU A 3 -10.34 14.45 -7.72
N ALA A 4 -11.23 14.59 -6.74
CA ALA A 4 -12.47 13.83 -6.69
C ALA A 4 -13.43 14.22 -7.83
N ILE A 5 -13.49 15.51 -8.17
CA ILE A 5 -14.28 16.02 -9.30
C ILE A 5 -13.69 15.53 -10.63
N GLY A 6 -12.37 15.57 -10.79
CA GLY A 6 -11.70 15.05 -11.98
C GLY A 6 -11.95 13.54 -12.17
N ALA A 7 -11.78 12.76 -11.11
CA ALA A 7 -12.09 11.32 -11.12
C ALA A 7 -13.56 11.06 -11.46
N PHE A 8 -14.48 11.84 -10.91
CA PHE A 8 -15.92 11.73 -11.18
C PHE A 8 -16.26 12.05 -12.64
N VAL A 9 -15.63 13.08 -13.24
CA VAL A 9 -15.84 13.44 -14.65
C VAL A 9 -15.31 12.34 -15.58
N ILE A 10 -14.14 11.77 -15.27
CA ILE A 10 -13.55 10.67 -16.06
C ILE A 10 -14.45 9.42 -15.97
N ALA A 11 -14.89 9.04 -14.77
CA ALA A 11 -15.82 7.93 -14.58
C ALA A 11 -17.15 8.17 -15.33
N ALA A 12 -17.72 9.37 -15.24
CA ALA A 12 -19.01 9.69 -15.87
C ALA A 12 -18.96 9.65 -17.42
N ARG A 13 -17.83 10.01 -18.03
CA ARG A 13 -17.66 9.91 -19.50
C ARG A 13 -17.54 8.47 -20.01
N SER A 14 -17.18 7.54 -19.13
CA SER A 14 -16.98 6.13 -19.47
C SER A 14 -18.28 5.32 -19.47
N ILE A 15 -19.38 5.89 -18.95
CA ILE A 15 -20.68 5.22 -18.77
C ILE A 15 -21.50 5.05 -20.06
N PRO A 16 -21.65 6.07 -20.94
CA PRO A 16 -22.47 5.95 -22.15
C PRO A 16 -22.02 4.86 -23.16
N PRO A 17 -20.71 4.63 -23.43
CA PRO A 17 -20.29 3.60 -24.38
C PRO A 17 -20.60 2.17 -23.92
N LEU A 18 -20.69 1.89 -22.61
CA LEU A 18 -21.05 0.58 -22.04
C LEU A 18 -22.39 0.02 -22.52
N PHE A 19 -23.35 0.91 -22.84
CA PHE A 19 -24.71 0.53 -23.21
C PHE A 19 -24.94 0.50 -24.72
N SER A 20 -23.90 0.81 -25.52
CA SER A 20 -24.05 1.14 -26.94
C SER A 20 -23.53 0.09 -27.93
N GLY A 21 -22.88 -1.00 -27.51
CA GLY A 21 -22.23 -1.93 -28.45
C GLY A 21 -21.83 -3.31 -27.90
N ASP A 22 -21.51 -4.21 -28.83
CA ASP A 22 -21.33 -5.68 -28.75
C ASP A 22 -20.18 -6.19 -27.83
N SER A 23 -19.61 -5.36 -26.95
CA SER A 23 -18.52 -5.74 -26.05
C SER A 23 -18.62 -5.07 -24.68
N ALA A 24 -19.78 -5.22 -24.02
CA ALA A 24 -20.02 -4.77 -22.66
C ALA A 24 -18.90 -5.20 -21.68
N ALA A 25 -18.27 -6.36 -21.90
CA ALA A 25 -17.10 -6.82 -21.16
C ALA A 25 -15.90 -5.87 -21.30
N GLN A 26 -15.45 -5.57 -22.53
CA GLN A 26 -14.34 -4.65 -22.81
C GLN A 26 -14.53 -3.28 -22.16
N SER A 27 -15.74 -2.73 -22.31
CA SER A 27 -16.10 -1.44 -21.72
C SER A 27 -16.10 -1.50 -20.18
N ALA A 28 -16.51 -2.62 -19.59
CA ALA A 28 -16.44 -2.82 -18.14
C ALA A 28 -14.99 -2.92 -17.65
N LEU A 29 -14.07 -3.47 -18.45
CA LEU A 29 -12.63 -3.52 -18.12
C LEU A 29 -11.99 -2.13 -18.16
N GLU A 30 -12.30 -1.32 -19.16
CA GLU A 30 -11.84 0.08 -19.22
C GLU A 30 -12.36 0.89 -18.02
N MET A 31 -13.62 0.67 -17.65
CA MET A 31 -14.20 1.31 -16.47
C MET A 31 -13.52 0.83 -15.18
N LEU A 32 -13.27 -0.48 -15.04
CA LEU A 32 -12.57 -1.05 -13.90
C LEU A 32 -11.15 -0.49 -13.78
N ASP A 33 -10.38 -0.43 -14.87
CA ASP A 33 -9.03 0.13 -14.87
C ASP A 33 -9.03 1.61 -14.47
N THR A 34 -9.99 2.38 -14.97
CA THR A 34 -10.17 3.79 -14.60
C THR A 34 -10.53 3.97 -13.13
N LEU A 35 -11.49 3.19 -12.62
CA LEU A 35 -11.89 3.24 -11.21
C LEU A 35 -10.75 2.82 -10.28
N LEU A 36 -10.00 1.79 -10.68
CA LEU A 36 -8.85 1.29 -9.97
C LEU A 36 -7.66 2.27 -9.99
N LEU A 37 -7.44 2.99 -11.10
CA LEU A 37 -6.47 4.09 -11.19
C LEU A 37 -6.86 5.23 -10.26
N VAL A 38 -8.14 5.62 -10.23
CA VAL A 38 -8.66 6.62 -9.30
C VAL A 38 -8.43 6.18 -7.86
N PHE A 39 -8.66 4.90 -7.54
CA PHE A 39 -8.44 4.34 -6.21
C PHE A 39 -6.97 4.47 -5.77
N ILE A 40 -6.01 4.12 -6.64
CA ILE A 40 -4.58 4.34 -6.38
C ILE A 40 -4.29 5.80 -6.10
N VAL A 41 -4.80 6.71 -6.94
CA VAL A 41 -4.52 8.14 -6.79
C VAL A 41 -5.10 8.68 -5.49
N VAL A 42 -6.34 8.32 -5.14
CA VAL A 42 -6.97 8.72 -3.88
C VAL A 42 -6.16 8.21 -2.68
N GLU A 43 -5.72 6.96 -2.73
CA GLU A 43 -4.96 6.34 -1.64
C GLU A 43 -3.56 6.95 -1.50
N LEU A 44 -2.87 7.21 -2.61
CA LEU A 44 -1.60 7.94 -2.62
C LEU A 44 -1.76 9.34 -2.04
N LEU A 45 -2.80 10.07 -2.43
CA LEU A 45 -3.07 11.41 -1.91
C LEU A 45 -3.36 11.39 -0.41
N TYR A 46 -4.02 10.35 0.10
CA TYR A 46 -4.20 10.15 1.53
C TYR A 46 -2.85 9.96 2.24
N ALA A 47 -1.99 9.07 1.75
CA ALA A 47 -0.66 8.85 2.32
C ALA A 47 0.24 10.10 2.24
N VAL A 48 0.21 10.81 1.12
CA VAL A 48 0.91 12.08 0.92
C VAL A 48 0.39 13.13 1.90
N ARG A 49 -0.94 13.24 2.08
CA ARG A 49 -1.54 14.16 3.06
C ARG A 49 -1.04 13.86 4.47
N ILE A 50 -1.00 12.59 4.86
CA ILE A 50 -0.49 12.16 6.18
C ILE A 50 0.99 12.53 6.33
N THR A 51 1.80 12.26 5.30
CA THR A 51 3.24 12.58 5.28
C THR A 51 3.49 14.08 5.41
N ILE A 52 2.73 14.91 4.68
CA ILE A 52 2.82 16.37 4.76
C ILE A 52 2.40 16.87 6.15
N ALA A 53 1.35 16.29 6.73
CA ALA A 53 0.86 16.68 8.06
C ALA A 53 1.86 16.36 9.18
N ARG A 54 2.66 15.29 9.04
CA ARG A 54 3.61 14.84 10.06
C ARG A 54 5.08 15.19 9.76
N ARG A 55 5.39 15.69 8.55
CA ARG A 55 6.75 15.95 8.04
C ARG A 55 7.71 14.78 8.17
N GLU A 56 7.17 13.56 8.18
CA GLU A 56 7.94 12.33 8.33
C GLU A 56 7.30 11.25 7.44
N LEU A 57 8.14 10.54 6.68
CA LEU A 57 7.71 9.43 5.86
C LEU A 57 7.46 8.23 6.77
N ILE A 58 6.23 8.13 7.30
CA ILE A 58 5.80 6.93 8.00
C ILE A 58 5.76 5.82 6.93
N ALA A 59 6.62 4.83 7.07
CA ALA A 59 6.74 3.76 6.09
C ALA A 59 5.47 2.90 6.03
N GLU A 60 4.70 2.83 7.11
CA GLU A 60 3.47 2.05 7.21
C GLU A 60 2.38 2.42 6.17
N PRO A 61 1.92 3.69 6.06
CA PRO A 61 0.97 4.09 5.01
C PRO A 61 1.56 3.99 3.60
N PHE A 62 2.85 4.25 3.41
CA PHE A 62 3.48 4.14 2.09
C PHE A 62 3.54 2.69 1.59
N LEU A 63 3.91 1.75 2.45
CA LEU A 63 3.91 0.31 2.17
C LEU A 63 2.50 -0.20 1.85
N LEU A 64 1.49 0.26 2.58
CA LEU A 64 0.11 -0.15 2.37
C LEU A 64 -0.43 0.30 1.00
N VAL A 65 -0.09 1.52 0.58
CA VAL A 65 -0.41 1.99 -0.78
C VAL A 65 0.32 1.19 -1.85
N GLY A 66 1.59 0.86 -1.65
CA GLY A 66 2.34 0.02 -2.58
C GLY A 66 1.74 -1.39 -2.74
N ILE A 67 1.24 -1.98 -1.66
CA ILE A 67 0.53 -3.27 -1.68
C ILE A 67 -0.77 -3.14 -2.48
N ILE A 68 -1.58 -2.12 -2.19
CA ILE A 68 -2.85 -1.88 -2.89
C ILE A 68 -2.61 -1.64 -4.40
N ALA A 69 -1.60 -0.85 -4.76
CA ALA A 69 -1.24 -0.58 -6.14
C ALA A 69 -0.80 -1.85 -6.88
N SER A 70 -0.04 -2.73 -6.23
CA SER A 70 0.37 -4.00 -6.81
C SER A 70 -0.82 -4.95 -7.01
N ILE A 71 -1.75 -5.00 -6.05
CA ILE A 71 -3.00 -5.79 -6.16
C ILE A 71 -3.87 -5.27 -7.32
N LYS A 72 -3.94 -3.94 -7.51
CA LYS A 72 -4.68 -3.31 -8.61
C LYS A 72 -4.21 -3.85 -9.98
N GLU A 73 -2.91 -3.83 -10.20
CA GLU A 73 -2.28 -4.29 -11.44
C GLU A 73 -2.61 -5.78 -11.69
N ILE A 74 -2.51 -6.63 -10.66
CA ILE A 74 -2.87 -8.06 -10.72
C ILE A 74 -4.31 -8.26 -11.21
N VAL A 75 -5.26 -7.50 -10.67
CA VAL A 75 -6.69 -7.63 -11.05
C VAL A 75 -6.90 -7.24 -12.50
N VAL A 76 -6.40 -6.08 -12.93
CA VAL A 76 -6.57 -5.60 -14.31
C VAL A 76 -5.93 -6.57 -15.30
N LEU A 77 -4.71 -7.02 -15.00
CA LEU A 77 -3.95 -7.90 -15.86
C LEU A 77 -4.57 -9.29 -15.97
N SER A 78 -5.12 -9.82 -14.87
CA SER A 78 -5.82 -11.12 -14.86
C SER A 78 -7.05 -11.10 -15.75
N VAL A 79 -7.79 -9.99 -15.77
CA VAL A 79 -9.00 -9.91 -16.60
C VAL A 79 -8.66 -9.68 -18.08
N LYS A 80 -7.64 -8.88 -18.39
CA LYS A 80 -7.10 -8.77 -19.76
C LYS A 80 -6.61 -10.14 -20.27
N ALA A 81 -5.89 -10.88 -19.43
CA ALA A 81 -5.42 -12.21 -19.76
C ALA A 81 -6.56 -13.22 -19.99
N ALA A 82 -7.67 -13.09 -19.25
CA ALA A 82 -8.84 -13.93 -19.43
C ALA A 82 -9.56 -13.69 -20.77
N ASP A 83 -9.52 -12.45 -21.27
CA ASP A 83 -10.10 -12.06 -22.56
C ASP A 83 -9.29 -12.59 -23.75
N GLU A 84 -7.99 -12.82 -23.55
CA GLU A 84 -7.10 -13.40 -24.56
C GLU A 84 -7.16 -14.94 -24.65
N ILE A 85 -7.85 -15.61 -23.72
CA ILE A 85 -7.98 -17.08 -23.72
C ILE A 85 -8.70 -17.55 -25.00
N GLY A 86 -8.00 -18.36 -25.80
CA GLY A 86 -8.53 -18.92 -27.06
C GLY A 86 -8.10 -18.17 -28.33
N THR A 87 -7.35 -17.07 -28.21
CA THR A 87 -6.84 -16.29 -29.36
C THR A 87 -5.48 -16.75 -29.90
N GLY A 88 -4.82 -17.71 -29.23
CA GLY A 88 -3.53 -18.29 -29.66
C GLY A 88 -2.29 -17.52 -29.20
N THR A 89 -2.44 -16.45 -28.41
CA THR A 89 -1.34 -15.75 -27.76
C THR A 89 -0.74 -16.56 -26.60
N PRO A 90 0.55 -16.37 -26.26
CA PRO A 90 1.17 -17.06 -25.16
C PRO A 90 0.68 -16.50 -23.81
N PHE A 91 -0.32 -17.17 -23.23
CA PHE A 91 -0.81 -16.99 -21.85
C PHE A 91 0.32 -16.95 -20.79
N SER A 92 1.50 -17.47 -21.13
CA SER A 92 2.71 -17.49 -20.31
C SER A 92 3.23 -16.10 -19.91
N ASP A 93 3.10 -15.08 -20.78
CA ASP A 93 3.66 -13.75 -20.49
C ASP A 93 2.84 -13.03 -19.40
N ALA A 94 1.51 -13.04 -19.54
CA ALA A 94 0.60 -12.51 -18.53
C ALA A 94 0.74 -13.25 -17.19
N MET A 95 0.93 -14.58 -17.23
CA MET A 95 1.18 -15.37 -16.02
C MET A 95 2.48 -14.96 -15.31
N TRP A 96 3.53 -14.69 -16.08
CA TRP A 96 4.81 -14.25 -15.53
C TRP A 96 4.70 -12.88 -14.87
N GLU A 97 4.02 -11.94 -15.51
CA GLU A 97 3.82 -10.59 -15.00
C GLU A 97 2.95 -10.59 -13.73
N VAL A 98 1.86 -11.37 -13.70
CA VAL A 98 1.09 -11.63 -12.46
C VAL A 98 1.96 -12.26 -11.38
N GLY A 99 2.83 -13.22 -11.73
CA GLY A 99 3.76 -13.85 -10.81
C GLY A 99 4.75 -12.86 -10.18
N VAL A 100 5.35 -11.98 -10.98
CA VAL A 100 6.26 -10.93 -10.51
C VAL A 100 5.54 -9.96 -9.57
N LEU A 101 4.32 -9.55 -9.92
CA LEU A 101 3.49 -8.70 -9.06
C LEU A 101 3.13 -9.39 -7.74
N GLY A 102 2.83 -10.69 -7.78
CA GLY A 102 2.59 -11.50 -6.58
C GLY A 102 3.80 -11.55 -5.65
N VAL A 103 5.00 -11.75 -6.20
CA VAL A 103 6.26 -11.69 -5.43
C VAL A 103 6.48 -10.30 -4.83
N LEU A 104 6.20 -9.24 -5.60
CA LEU A 104 6.29 -7.86 -5.12
C LEU A 104 5.36 -7.64 -3.92
N VAL A 105 4.09 -8.05 -4.00
CA VAL A 105 3.13 -7.97 -2.89
C VAL A 105 3.67 -8.67 -1.64
N LEU A 106 4.23 -9.87 -1.78
CA LEU A 106 4.80 -10.62 -0.65
C LEU A 106 6.01 -9.90 -0.04
N LEU A 107 6.88 -9.30 -0.84
CA LEU A 107 8.02 -8.51 -0.36
C LEU A 107 7.57 -7.27 0.40
N LEU A 108 6.60 -6.52 -0.13
CA LEU A 108 6.06 -5.36 0.58
C LEU A 108 5.35 -5.77 1.88
N GLY A 109 4.56 -6.85 1.85
CA GLY A 109 3.91 -7.41 3.03
C GLY A 109 4.93 -7.87 4.09
N GLY A 110 5.99 -8.56 3.67
CA GLY A 110 7.10 -8.96 4.54
C GLY A 110 7.81 -7.75 5.17
N THR A 111 8.07 -6.72 4.37
CA THR A 111 8.66 -5.46 4.86
C THR A 111 7.77 -4.78 5.89
N ALA A 112 6.46 -4.73 5.65
CA ALA A 112 5.48 -4.18 6.59
C ALA A 112 5.42 -4.97 7.90
N LEU A 113 5.48 -6.31 7.83
CA LEU A 113 5.52 -7.17 9.02
C LEU A 113 6.80 -6.98 9.83
N LEU A 114 7.95 -6.85 9.16
CA LEU A 114 9.24 -6.61 9.83
C LEU A 114 9.24 -5.25 10.54
N LEU A 115 8.72 -4.21 9.89
CA LEU A 115 8.60 -2.88 10.49
C LEU A 115 7.70 -2.90 11.75
N ARG A 116 6.55 -3.58 11.66
CA ARG A 116 5.63 -3.78 12.80
C ARG A 116 6.21 -4.62 13.94
N ARG A 117 7.17 -5.51 13.64
CA ARG A 117 7.89 -6.28 14.67
C ARG A 117 8.89 -5.41 15.42
N LYS A 118 9.61 -4.53 14.71
CA LYS A 118 10.61 -3.63 15.31
C LYS A 118 9.98 -2.56 16.20
N GLU A 119 8.79 -2.07 15.86
CA GLU A 119 8.02 -1.15 16.73
C GLU A 119 7.45 -1.85 17.98
N ARG A 120 7.49 -3.19 18.01
CA ARG A 120 6.99 -4.03 19.12
C ARG A 120 8.06 -4.53 20.07
N GLU A 121 9.35 -4.24 19.84
CA GLU A 121 10.36 -4.35 20.88
C GLU A 121 10.11 -3.19 21.85
N PRO A 122 9.51 -3.44 23.03
CA PRO A 122 9.38 -2.42 24.04
C PRO A 122 10.79 -1.96 24.38
N GLY A 123 10.98 -0.66 24.59
CA GLY A 123 12.25 -0.15 25.08
C GLY A 123 12.74 -1.02 26.23
N GLU A 124 14.00 -1.42 26.13
CA GLU A 124 14.86 -1.94 27.19
C GLU A 124 14.26 -1.61 28.57
N GLY A 125 13.60 -2.60 29.19
CA GLY A 125 13.64 -2.67 30.64
C GLY A 125 15.09 -2.99 31.01
N ASP A 126 15.54 -2.43 32.14
CA ASP A 126 16.88 -2.52 32.73
C ASP A 126 17.74 -1.30 32.31
N ASP A 127 18.06 -0.31 33.14
CA ASP A 127 18.46 -0.33 34.55
C ASP A 127 18.07 0.97 35.27
N GLU A 128 17.00 0.96 36.07
CA GLU A 128 16.90 1.85 37.23
C GLU A 128 17.08 0.99 38.49
N GLY A 129 18.33 0.57 38.72
CA GLY A 129 18.74 0.07 40.02
C GLY A 129 18.43 1.13 41.10
N PRO A 130 18.07 0.71 42.34
CA PRO A 130 17.61 1.64 43.35
C PRO A 130 18.63 2.74 43.61
N PHE A 131 18.20 4.00 43.41
CA PHE A 131 18.98 5.20 43.66
C PHE A 131 19.55 5.16 45.09
N THR A 132 20.85 4.91 45.20
CA THR A 132 21.58 5.07 46.45
C THR A 132 21.91 6.55 46.57
N ALA A 133 21.18 7.25 47.43
CA ALA A 133 21.47 8.64 47.74
C ALA A 133 22.87 8.72 48.36
N ASP A 134 23.79 9.38 47.67
CA ASP A 134 25.08 9.77 48.23
C ASP A 134 24.84 10.73 49.41
N ASN A 135 25.27 10.30 50.59
CA ASN A 135 25.02 10.94 51.86
C ASN A 135 26.17 11.90 52.19
N PRO A 136 25.97 13.23 52.18
CA PRO A 136 27.01 14.19 52.52
C PRO A 136 27.34 14.28 54.02
N ASP A 137 26.59 13.62 54.90
CA ASP A 137 26.70 13.73 56.36
C ASP A 137 27.31 12.49 57.04
N ALA A 138 28.18 11.73 56.36
CA ALA A 138 28.88 10.59 56.98
C ALA A 138 30.33 10.92 57.41
N PRO A 139 30.55 11.25 58.69
CA PRO A 139 31.87 11.08 59.34
C PRO A 139 31.77 10.23 60.62
N ALA A 140 32.78 9.50 61.09
CA ALA A 140 33.97 8.91 60.50
C ALA A 140 34.34 7.73 61.42
N GLU A 141 34.75 6.62 60.83
CA GLU A 141 35.15 5.40 61.54
C GLU A 141 36.27 5.71 62.56
N LYS A 142 36.08 5.35 63.84
CA LYS A 142 37.13 5.39 64.85
C LYS A 142 37.59 3.98 65.17
N SER A 143 38.91 3.80 65.05
CA SER A 143 39.73 2.61 65.28
C SER A 143 39.45 1.85 66.57
#